data_AF-A0AAW6CBX5-F1
#
_entry.id   AF-A0AAW6CBX5-F1
#
_cell.length_a   1.000
_cell.length_b   1.000
_cell.length_c   1.000
_cell.angle_alpha   90.00
_cell.angle_beta   90.00
_cell.angle_gamma   90.00
#
_symmetry.space_group_name_H-M   'P 1'
#
loop_
_entity.id
_entity.type
_entity.pdbx_description
1 polymer ?
#
loop_
_entity_poly.entity_id
_entity_poly.type
_entity_poly.pdbx_seq_one_letter_code
_entity_poly.pdbx_strand_id
1 'polypeptide(L)'
;MSLLFPEIKAESVDGKPLKLWESGHPDEYDLRELLQYEARYAAVKEAVQNGSVLHVRHYRFQVNGAEWLAERDHFALIDAYDELAQKYGAPEFTQRKDVKPQGGYQFRLKNAKTQQEQESRK
;
A
#
# COMPACT_ATOMS: atom_id res chain seq x y z
N MET A 1 0.77 15.91 -16.44
CA MET A 1 -0.16 15.13 -15.63
C MET A 1 0.59 14.61 -14.43
N SER A 2 0.14 14.94 -13.22
CA SER A 2 0.70 14.36 -11.99
C SER A 2 -0.18 13.21 -11.53
N LEU A 3 0.39 12.03 -11.26
CA LEU A 3 -0.35 10.87 -10.72
C LEU A 3 0.03 10.65 -9.26
N LEU A 4 -0.98 10.54 -8.39
CA LEU A 4 -0.82 10.18 -6.98
C LEU A 4 -1.21 8.72 -6.78
N PHE A 5 -0.26 7.94 -6.23
CA PHE A 5 -0.44 6.52 -5.95
C PHE A 5 0.39 6.11 -4.72
N PRO A 6 -0.25 5.68 -3.63
CA PRO A 6 0.40 4.94 -2.55
C PRO A 6 0.76 3.49 -2.95
N GLU A 7 1.94 3.07 -2.50
CA GLU A 7 2.35 1.67 -2.37
C GLU A 7 2.03 1.20 -0.96
N ILE A 8 1.31 0.08 -0.85
CA ILE A 8 0.98 -0.56 0.42
C ILE A 8 1.70 -1.91 0.44
N LYS A 9 2.60 -2.09 1.41
CA LYS A 9 3.41 -3.29 1.60
C LYS A 9 3.17 -3.91 2.97
N ALA A 10 2.99 -5.22 3.00
CA ALA A 10 3.00 -6.01 4.23
C ALA A 10 3.82 -7.29 3.99
N GLU A 11 4.45 -7.80 5.04
CA GLU A 11 4.96 -9.16 5.01
C GLU A 11 3.81 -10.12 5.31
N SER A 12 3.57 -11.10 4.45
CA SER A 12 2.63 -12.17 4.76
C SER A 12 3.17 -13.06 5.87
N VAL A 13 2.27 -13.78 6.56
CA VAL A 13 2.62 -14.83 7.53
C VAL A 13 3.50 -15.91 6.89
N ASP A 14 3.34 -16.15 5.59
CA ASP A 14 4.15 -17.11 4.82
C ASP A 14 5.51 -16.55 4.40
N GLY A 15 5.89 -15.35 4.87
CA GLY A 15 7.13 -14.65 4.50
C GLY A 15 7.13 -14.07 3.07
N LYS A 16 6.00 -14.15 2.36
CA LYS A 16 5.86 -13.54 1.02
C LYS A 16 5.51 -12.06 1.14
N PRO A 17 6.22 -11.16 0.44
CA PRO A 17 5.83 -9.75 0.42
C PRO A 17 4.50 -9.58 -0.30
N LEU A 18 3.53 -8.96 0.37
CA LEU A 18 2.28 -8.50 -0.22
C LEU A 18 2.46 -7.04 -0.63
N LYS A 19 2.10 -6.73 -1.88
CA LYS A 19 2.14 -5.39 -2.45
C LYS A 19 0.77 -5.08 -3.07
N LEU A 20 0.22 -3.92 -2.73
CA LEU A 20 -0.98 -3.37 -3.34
C LEU A 20 -0.73 -1.91 -3.72
N TRP A 21 -1.38 -1.49 -4.79
CA TRP A 21 -1.47 -0.09 -5.18
C TRP A 21 -2.84 0.46 -4.81
N GLU A 22 -2.86 1.69 -4.31
CA GLU A 22 -4.10 2.41 -4.07
C GLU A 22 -4.11 3.75 -4.80
N SER A 23 -5.30 4.25 -5.07
CA SER A 23 -5.56 5.55 -5.68
C SER A 23 -5.52 6.66 -4.63
N GLY A 24 -5.04 7.83 -5.02
CA GLY A 24 -5.11 9.02 -4.16
C GLY A 24 -4.06 9.08 -3.06
N HIS A 25 -4.48 9.43 -1.85
CA HIS A 25 -3.58 9.68 -0.72
C HIS A 25 -4.22 9.26 0.63
N PRO A 26 -4.61 7.98 0.78
CA PRO A 26 -5.31 7.50 1.96
C PRO A 26 -4.45 7.67 3.20
N ASP A 27 -5.01 8.29 4.23
CA ASP A 27 -4.38 8.33 5.54
C ASP A 27 -4.56 6.99 6.29
N GLU A 28 -4.02 6.91 7.50
CA GLU A 28 -4.11 5.68 8.31
C GLU A 28 -5.58 5.30 8.60
N TYR A 29 -6.46 6.27 8.79
CA TYR A 29 -7.87 6.02 9.09
C TYR A 29 -8.59 5.49 7.85
N ASP A 30 -8.41 6.13 6.70
CA ASP A 30 -8.94 5.66 5.41
C ASP A 30 -8.51 4.22 5.14
N LEU A 31 -7.22 3.92 5.33
CA LEU A 31 -6.71 2.58 5.06
C LEU A 31 -7.23 1.53 6.06
N ARG A 32 -7.51 1.92 7.31
CA ARG A 32 -8.19 1.03 8.28
C ARG A 32 -9.60 0.70 7.84
N GLU A 33 -10.35 1.66 7.31
CA GLU A 33 -11.68 1.40 6.75
C GLU A 33 -11.60 0.51 5.51
N LEU A 34 -10.66 0.76 4.59
CA LEU A 34 -10.44 -0.09 3.42
C LEU A 34 -10.10 -1.53 3.83
N LEU A 35 -9.19 -1.73 4.78
CA LEU A 35 -8.88 -3.07 5.32
C LEU A 35 -10.12 -3.75 5.95
N GLN A 36 -11.07 -2.98 6.48
CA GLN A 36 -12.27 -3.52 7.11
C GLN A 36 -13.31 -3.97 6.08
N TYR A 37 -13.59 -3.14 5.08
CA TYR A 37 -14.75 -3.27 4.20
C TYR A 37 -14.43 -3.78 2.78
N GLU A 38 -13.22 -3.56 2.29
CA GLU A 38 -12.86 -3.88 0.91
C GLU A 38 -12.24 -5.27 0.77
N ALA A 39 -12.89 -6.15 0.00
CA ALA A 39 -12.45 -7.54 -0.16
C ALA A 39 -11.05 -7.68 -0.77
N ARG A 40 -10.63 -6.74 -1.64
CA ARG A 40 -9.29 -6.73 -2.26
C ARG A 40 -8.15 -6.62 -1.24
N TYR A 41 -8.46 -6.13 -0.03
CA TYR A 41 -7.50 -5.97 1.05
C TYR A 41 -7.41 -7.19 1.98
N ALA A 42 -8.15 -8.26 1.73
CA ALA A 42 -8.27 -9.41 2.64
C ALA A 42 -6.91 -10.02 3.02
N ALA A 43 -6.01 -10.24 2.04
CA ALA A 43 -4.69 -10.81 2.30
C ALA A 43 -3.80 -9.90 3.16
N VAL A 44 -3.87 -8.58 2.91
CA VAL A 44 -3.13 -7.59 3.69
C VAL A 44 -3.71 -7.47 5.10
N LYS A 45 -5.04 -7.48 5.23
CA LYS A 45 -5.73 -7.51 6.52
C LYS A 45 -5.30 -8.71 7.35
N GLU A 46 -5.30 -9.90 6.76
CA GLU A 46 -4.87 -11.13 7.41
C GLU A 46 -3.40 -11.03 7.88
N ALA A 47 -2.50 -10.56 7.01
CA ALA A 47 -1.10 -10.37 7.37
C ALA A 47 -0.93 -9.44 8.58
N VAL A 48 -1.62 -8.30 8.59
CA VAL A 48 -1.53 -7.30 9.66
C VAL A 48 -2.23 -7.76 10.95
N GLN A 49 -3.32 -8.53 10.84
CA GLN A 49 -3.97 -9.19 11.98
C GLN A 49 -3.11 -10.28 12.62
N ASN A 50 -2.19 -10.87 11.86
CA ASN A 50 -1.23 -11.84 12.35
C ASN A 50 0.06 -11.18 12.90
N GLY A 51 0.06 -9.85 13.06
CA GLY A 51 1.13 -9.10 13.70
C GLY A 51 2.11 -8.42 12.74
N SER A 52 1.90 -8.56 11.43
CA SER A 52 2.75 -7.93 10.42
C SER A 52 2.57 -6.41 10.42
N VAL A 53 3.63 -5.68 10.07
CA VAL A 53 3.59 -4.21 9.97
C VAL A 53 3.14 -3.83 8.57
N LEU A 54 2.13 -2.97 8.48
CA LEU A 54 1.75 -2.36 7.22
C LEU A 54 2.62 -1.14 6.97
N HIS A 55 3.27 -1.10 5.81
CA HIS A 55 4.06 0.03 5.35
C HIS A 55 3.35 0.70 4.18
N VAL A 56 3.00 1.96 4.34
CA VAL A 56 2.39 2.77 3.29
C VAL A 56 3.38 3.84 2.85
N ARG A 57 3.66 3.92 1.56
CA ARG A 57 4.52 4.95 0.97
C ARG A 57 3.78 5.66 -0.15
N HIS A 58 3.66 6.97 -0.04
CA HIS A 58 3.01 7.79 -1.05
C HIS A 58 4.02 8.21 -2.11
N TYR A 59 3.63 8.05 -3.37
CA TYR A 59 4.41 8.51 -4.51
C TYR A 59 3.60 9.46 -5.38
N ARG A 60 4.31 10.42 -5.97
CA ARG A 60 3.81 11.33 -6.99
C ARG A 60 4.64 11.17 -8.24
N PHE A 61 4.04 10.71 -9.32
CA PHE A 61 4.67 10.76 -10.64
C PHE A 61 4.37 12.12 -11.26
N GLN A 62 5.41 12.87 -11.60
CA GLN A 62 5.28 14.26 -12.04
C GLN A 62 5.55 14.38 -13.54
N VAL A 63 4.49 14.70 -14.30
CA VAL A 63 4.59 15.16 -15.69
C VAL A 63 3.90 16.52 -15.78
N ASN A 64 4.36 17.40 -16.67
CA ASN A 64 3.74 18.72 -16.87
C ASN A 64 2.23 18.61 -17.13
N GLY A 65 1.39 19.25 -16.32
CA GLY A 65 -0.09 19.27 -16.44
C GLY A 65 -0.84 18.89 -15.15
N ALA A 66 -2.18 18.85 -15.22
CA ALA A 66 -3.10 18.67 -14.09
C ALA A 66 -2.85 17.43 -13.22
N GLU A 67 -3.29 17.47 -11.95
CA GLU A 67 -3.28 16.34 -11.01
C GLU A 67 -4.46 15.40 -11.27
N TRP A 68 -4.16 14.11 -11.36
CA TRP A 68 -5.12 13.03 -11.55
C TRP A 68 -4.87 11.92 -10.53
N LEU A 69 -5.93 11.24 -10.13
CA LEU A 69 -5.84 10.04 -9.33
C LEU A 69 -5.35 8.88 -10.20
N ALA A 70 -4.46 8.05 -9.69
CA ALA A 70 -4.11 6.82 -10.37
C ALA A 70 -5.30 5.84 -10.34
N GLU A 71 -5.70 5.36 -11.50
CA GLU A 71 -6.73 4.34 -11.68
C GLU A 71 -6.13 2.94 -11.85
N ARG A 72 -6.99 1.91 -11.84
CA ARG A 72 -6.58 0.50 -11.92
C ARG A 72 -5.68 0.17 -13.11
N ASP A 73 -5.94 0.76 -14.27
CA ASP A 73 -5.12 0.53 -15.47
C ASP A 73 -3.69 1.09 -15.31
N HIS A 74 -3.53 2.16 -14.53
CA HIS A 74 -2.20 2.71 -14.22
C HIS A 74 -1.40 1.76 -13.33
N PHE A 75 -2.06 1.05 -12.41
CA PHE A 75 -1.40 0.08 -11.54
C PHE A 75 -0.90 -1.13 -12.32
N ALA A 76 -1.70 -1.64 -13.26
CA ALA A 76 -1.27 -2.73 -14.14
C ALA A 76 -0.04 -2.34 -14.99
N LEU A 77 0.03 -1.08 -15.44
CA LEU A 77 1.20 -0.56 -16.14
C LEU A 77 2.44 -0.42 -15.25
N ILE A 78 2.26 -0.01 -13.99
CA ILE A 78 3.37 0.06 -13.02
C ILE A 78 3.91 -1.34 -12.73
N ASP A 79 3.04 -2.33 -12.52
CA ASP A 79 3.45 -3.71 -12.27
C ASP A 79 4.16 -4.31 -13.48
N ALA A 80 3.64 -4.11 -14.69
CA ALA A 80 4.31 -4.55 -15.93
C ALA A 80 5.67 -3.86 -16.14
N TYR A 81 5.79 -2.59 -15.75
CA TYR A 81 7.08 -1.88 -15.76
C TYR A 81 8.05 -2.52 -14.77
N ASP A 82 7.62 -2.77 -13.53
CA ASP A 82 8.45 -3.36 -12.49
C ASP A 82 8.93 -4.77 -12.88
N GLU A 83 8.07 -5.59 -13.50
CA GLU A 83 8.43 -6.91 -14.02
C GLU A 83 9.51 -6.83 -15.11
N LEU A 84 9.35 -5.90 -16.06
CA LEU A 84 10.35 -5.67 -17.10
C LEU A 84 11.64 -5.13 -16.50
N ALA A 85 11.56 -4.19 -15.56
CA ALA A 85 12.71 -3.61 -14.90
C ALA A 85 13.51 -4.70 -14.18
N GLN A 86 12.84 -5.58 -13.43
CA GLN A 86 13.47 -6.72 -12.78
C GLN A 86 14.15 -7.65 -13.79
N LYS A 87 13.47 -7.97 -14.91
CA LYS A 87 14.02 -8.84 -15.96
C LYS A 87 15.30 -8.28 -16.59
N TYR A 88 15.41 -6.96 -16.71
CA TYR A 88 16.56 -6.30 -17.34
C TYR A 88 17.54 -5.67 -16.33
N GLY A 89 17.37 -5.90 -15.03
CA GLY A 89 18.21 -5.32 -13.98
C GLY A 89 18.13 -3.79 -13.89
N ALA A 90 17.01 -3.20 -14.32
CA ALA A 90 16.72 -1.79 -14.26
C ALA A 90 15.99 -1.42 -12.94
N PRO A 91 16.03 -0.15 -12.52
CA PRO A 91 15.30 0.29 -11.33
C PRO A 91 13.79 0.19 -11.51
N GLU A 92 13.10 -0.15 -10.42
CA GLU A 92 11.63 -0.16 -10.32
C GLU A 92 11.03 1.22 -10.65
N PHE A 93 9.74 1.25 -10.99
CA PHE A 93 9.02 2.47 -11.34
C PHE A 93 9.14 3.55 -10.25
N THR A 94 9.03 3.16 -8.99
CA THR A 94 9.13 4.06 -7.82
C THR A 94 10.50 4.73 -7.66
N GLN A 95 11.54 4.17 -8.29
CA GLN A 95 12.92 4.66 -8.21
C GLN A 95 13.28 5.57 -9.40
N ARG A 96 12.36 5.78 -10.33
CA ARG A 96 12.58 6.69 -11.46
C ARG A 96 12.67 8.13 -10.99
N LYS A 97 13.42 8.96 -11.71
CA LYS A 97 13.69 10.37 -11.36
C LYS A 97 12.43 11.26 -11.35
N ASP A 98 11.44 10.89 -12.15
CA ASP A 98 10.13 11.53 -12.33
C ASP A 98 9.09 11.09 -11.29
N VAL A 99 9.41 10.08 -10.47
CA VAL A 99 8.61 9.69 -9.30
C VAL A 99 9.22 10.30 -8.05
N LYS A 100 8.42 11.06 -7.30
CA LYS A 100 8.82 11.71 -6.05
C LYS A 100 8.12 11.03 -4.87
N PRO A 101 8.87 10.53 -3.86
CA PRO A 101 8.26 10.10 -2.61
C PRO A 101 7.65 11.32 -1.91
N GLN A 102 6.41 11.17 -1.44
CA GLN A 102 5.67 12.21 -0.70
C GLN A 102 5.68 11.96 0.81
N GLY A 103 6.27 10.85 1.26
CA GLY A 103 6.25 10.40 2.64
C GLY A 103 5.48 9.09 2.78
N GLY A 104 5.18 8.72 4.02
CA GLY A 104 4.57 7.45 4.32
C GLY A 104 4.36 7.26 5.81
N TYR A 105 3.57 6.27 6.16
CA TYR A 105 3.30 5.89 7.54
C TYR A 105 3.34 4.36 7.66
N GLN A 106 3.48 3.90 8.89
CA GLN A 106 3.48 2.48 9.21
C GLN A 106 2.61 2.24 10.43
N PHE A 107 1.80 1.19 10.41
CA PHE A 107 0.97 0.84 11.55
C PHE A 107 0.74 -0.66 11.65
N ARG A 108 0.31 -1.08 12.84
CA ARG A 108 -0.13 -2.44 13.15
C ARG A 108 -1.59 -2.41 13.53
N LEU A 109 -2.34 -3.44 13.16
CA LEU A 109 -3.65 -3.69 13.74
C LEU A 109 -3.43 -4.38 15.08
N LYS A 110 -4.06 -3.88 16.16
CA LYS A 110 -4.04 -4.58 17.44
C LYS A 110 -4.90 -5.83 17.30
N ASN A 111 -4.37 -6.99 17.69
CA ASN A 111 -5.14 -8.23 17.68
C ASN A 111 -6.41 -8.06 18.53
N ALA A 112 -7.56 -8.48 17.99
CA ALA A 112 -8.85 -8.47 18.69
C ALA A 112 -8.84 -9.27 20.01
N LYS A 113 -7.89 -10.22 20.17
CA LYS A 113 -7.66 -10.92 21.46
C LYS A 113 -7.36 -9.97 22.62
N THR A 114 -6.81 -8.79 22.34
CA THR A 114 -6.49 -7.79 23.37
C THR A 114 -7.70 -6.92 23.76
N GLN A 115 -8.76 -6.90 22.95
CA GLN A 115 -9.97 -6.12 23.24
C GLN A 115 -10.95 -6.92 24.12
N GLN A 116 -11.12 -8.21 23.86
CA GLN A 116 -11.99 -9.07 24.69
C GLN A 116 -11.46 -9.24 26.14
N GLU A 117 -10.14 -9.21 26.35
CA GLU A 117 -9.57 -9.35 27.70
C GLU A 117 -9.68 -8.05 28.54
N GLN A 118 -9.91 -6.90 27.90
CA GLN A 118 -10.15 -5.62 28.60
C GLN A 118 -11.64 -5.39 28.91
N GLU A 119 -12.56 -5.88 28.09
CA GLU A 119 -13.99 -5.79 28.38
C GLU A 119 -14.48 -6.83 29.39
N SER A 120 -13.79 -7.98 29.50
CA SER A 120 -14.15 -9.02 30.48
C SER A 120 -13.60 -8.76 31.90
N ARG A 121 -12.93 -7.62 32.13
CA ARG A 121 -12.40 -7.17 33.44
C ARG A 121 -13.08 -5.90 33.98
N LYS A 122 -14.16 -5.42 33.35
CA LYS A 122 -15.05 -4.40 33.90
C LYS A 122 -16.35 -5.04 34.38
#